data_AF-A0A944XS47-F1
#
_entry.id   AF-A0A944XS47-F1
#
_cell.length_a   1.000
_cell.length_b   1.000
_cell.length_c   1.000
_cell.angle_alpha   90.00
_cell.angle_beta   90.00
_cell.angle_gamma   90.00
#
_symmetry.space_group_name_H-M   'P 1'
#
loop_
_entity.id
_entity.type
_entity.pdbx_description
1 polymer ?
#
loop_
_entity_poly.entity_id
_entity_poly.type
_entity_poly.pdbx_seq_one_letter_code
_entity_poly.pdbx_strand_id
1 'polypeptide(L)' 'NASTQNNLSYMYYKGQGVPKDYVLAHMWWNIASSNGHNGDIKFRDIIEKRMSPSQLKKAQEMAKNWNPKK' A
#
# COMPACT_ATOMS: atom_id res chain seq x y z
N ASN A 1 -3.58 0.38 13.94
CA ASN A 1 -5.00 0.32 13.54
C ASN A 1 -5.06 0.21 12.02
N ALA A 2 -5.68 -0.83 11.48
CA ALA A 2 -5.74 -1.06 10.03
C ALA A 2 -6.46 0.09 9.28
N SER A 3 -7.41 0.78 9.95
CA SER A 3 -8.10 1.96 9.41
C SER A 3 -7.16 3.13 9.10
N THR A 4 -6.11 3.35 9.90
CA THR A 4 -5.14 4.43 9.66
C THR A 4 -4.20 4.11 8.49
N GLN A 5 -3.80 2.84 8.35
CA GLN A 5 -2.99 2.40 7.21
C GLN A 5 -3.77 2.54 5.90
N ASN A 6 -5.08 2.27 5.91
CA ASN A 6 -5.92 2.38 4.72
C ASN A 6 -6.07 3.83 4.23
N ASN A 7 -6.34 4.75 5.14
CA ASN A 7 -6.39 6.17 4.82
C ASN A 7 -5.06 6.67 4.29
N LEU A 8 -3.94 6.22 4.88
CA LEU A 8 -2.61 6.56 4.41
C LEU A 8 -2.34 6.04 2.99
N SER A 9 -2.69 4.79 2.69
CA SER A 9 -2.61 4.25 1.33
C SER A 9 -3.42 5.08 0.33
N TYR A 10 -4.63 5.50 0.73
CA TYR A 10 -5.50 6.32 -0.10
C TYR A 10 -4.93 7.73 -0.33
N MET A 11 -4.28 8.32 0.68
CA MET A 11 -3.57 9.59 0.57
C MET A 11 -2.42 9.49 -0.43
N TYR A 12 -1.60 8.45 -0.37
CA TYR A 12 -0.53 8.20 -1.35
C TYR A 12 -1.09 7.91 -2.76
N TYR A 13 -2.24 7.25 -2.86
CA TYR A 13 -2.90 7.01 -4.15
C TYR A 13 -3.45 8.29 -4.78
N LYS A 14 -4.06 9.17 -3.98
CA LYS A 14 -4.67 10.42 -4.43
C LYS A 14 -3.70 11.60 -4.48
N GLY A 15 -2.58 11.53 -3.78
CA GLY A 15 -1.69 12.67 -3.54
C GLY A 15 -2.29 13.70 -2.57
N GLN A 16 -3.13 13.28 -1.63
CA GLN A 16 -3.83 14.19 -0.72
C GLN A 16 -3.00 14.44 0.53
N GLY A 17 -2.31 15.59 0.58
CA GLY A 17 -1.43 15.96 1.69
C GLY A 17 -0.08 15.23 1.70
N VAL A 18 0.15 14.29 0.79
CA VAL A 18 1.43 13.61 0.53
C VAL A 18 1.67 13.51 -0.97
N PRO A 19 2.91 13.42 -1.45
CA PRO A 19 3.21 13.15 -2.85
C PRO A 19 2.58 11.82 -3.29
N LYS A 20 2.06 11.81 -4.52
CA LYS A 20 1.44 10.62 -5.09
C LYS A 20 2.49 9.54 -5.33
N ASP A 21 2.35 8.40 -4.66
CA ASP A 21 3.28 7.28 -4.75
C ASP A 21 2.53 5.95 -4.72
N TYR A 22 2.47 5.28 -5.87
CA TYR A 22 1.80 3.98 -5.98
C TYR A 22 2.57 2.86 -5.29
N VAL A 23 3.89 2.95 -5.15
CA VAL A 23 4.71 1.95 -4.45
C VAL A 23 4.38 1.97 -2.96
N LEU A 24 4.33 3.17 -2.36
CA LEU A 24 3.94 3.32 -0.96
C LEU A 24 2.46 2.95 -0.74
N ALA A 25 1.56 3.37 -1.61
CA ALA A 25 0.14 3.00 -1.52
C ALA A 25 -0.04 1.46 -1.53
N HIS A 26 0.67 0.77 -2.44
CA HIS A 26 0.64 -0.70 -2.53
C HIS A 26 1.21 -1.36 -1.28
N MET A 27 2.37 -0.90 -0.81
CA MET A 27 3.01 -1.39 0.40
C MET A 27 2.05 -1.32 1.60
N TRP A 28 1.45 -0.16 1.84
CA TRP A 28 0.54 0.06 2.97
C TRP A 28 -0.75 -0.77 2.86
N TRP A 29 -1.32 -0.93 1.65
CA TRP A 29 -2.44 -1.85 1.45
C TRP A 29 -2.06 -3.31 1.67
N ASN A 30 -0.85 -3.71 1.30
CA ASN A 30 -0.39 -5.08 1.51
C ASN A 30 -0.26 -5.40 3.02
N ILE A 31 0.30 -4.46 3.79
CA ILE A 31 0.38 -4.53 5.26
C ILE A 31 -1.02 -4.53 5.89
N ALA A 32 -1.91 -3.65 5.44
CA ALA A 32 -3.25 -3.53 6.00
C ALA A 32 -4.12 -4.77 5.68
N SER A 33 -3.94 -5.37 4.49
CA SER A 33 -4.58 -6.64 4.12
C SER A 33 -4.13 -7.80 5.01
N SER A 34 -2.85 -7.83 5.40
CA SER A 34 -2.31 -8.83 6.34
C SER A 34 -2.86 -8.68 7.76
N ASN A 35 -3.42 -7.51 8.10
CA ASN A 35 -4.09 -7.26 9.38
C ASN A 35 -5.62 -7.47 9.31
N GLY A 36 -6.14 -8.12 8.25
CA GLY A 36 -7.54 -8.54 8.16
C GLY A 36 -8.49 -7.52 7.50
N HIS A 37 -7.97 -6.45 6.88
CA HIS A 37 -8.80 -5.49 6.14
C HIS A 37 -8.90 -5.87 4.65
N ASN A 38 -10.03 -6.51 4.29
CA ASN A 38 -10.27 -6.98 2.92
C ASN A 38 -10.57 -5.87 1.89
N GLY A 39 -10.87 -4.64 2.35
CA GLY A 39 -11.06 -3.48 1.46
C GLY A 39 -9.80 -3.13 0.66
N ASP A 40 -8.64 -3.49 1.18
CA ASP A 40 -7.32 -3.12 0.67
C ASP A 40 -6.92 -3.90 -0.57
N ILE A 41 -7.43 -5.12 -0.69
CA ILE A 41 -7.16 -6.04 -1.81
C ILE A 41 -7.66 -5.44 -3.13
N LYS A 42 -8.87 -4.86 -3.13
CA LYS A 42 -9.45 -4.25 -4.35
C LYS A 42 -8.61 -3.07 -4.83
N PHE A 43 -8.16 -2.22 -3.92
CA PHE A 43 -7.37 -1.05 -4.29
C PHE A 43 -5.96 -1.41 -4.74
N ARG A 44 -5.34 -2.40 -4.08
CA ARG A 44 -4.08 -3.01 -4.51
C ARG A 44 -4.18 -3.46 -5.97
N ASP A 45 -5.18 -4.26 -6.30
CA ASP A 45 -5.35 -4.82 -7.65
C ASP A 45 -5.60 -3.72 -8.72
N ILE A 46 -6.26 -2.62 -8.33
CA ILE A 46 -6.47 -1.46 -9.21
C ILE A 46 -5.14 -0.77 -9.54
N ILE A 47 -4.28 -0.55 -8.54
CA ILE A 47 -3.01 0.14 -8.75
C ILE A 47 -1.93 -0.77 -9.35
N GLU A 48 -1.99 -2.09 -9.11
CA GLU A 48 -1.09 -3.06 -9.75
C GLU A 48 -1.16 -2.98 -11.27
N LYS A 49 -2.36 -2.76 -11.83
CA LYS A 49 -2.54 -2.54 -13.28
C LYS A 49 -1.89 -1.25 -13.81
N ARG A 50 -1.55 -0.31 -12.93
CA ARG A 50 -0.91 0.98 -13.27
C ARG A 50 0.57 1.02 -12.92
N MET A 51 1.08 0.03 -12.19
CA MET A 51 2.46 -0.06 -11.75
C MET A 51 3.30 -0.84 -12.75
N SER A 52 4.59 -0.53 -12.83
CA SER A 52 5.55 -1.40 -13.51
C SER A 52 5.86 -2.64 -12.64
N PRO A 53 6.35 -3.74 -13.24
CA PRO A 53 6.83 -4.90 -12.48
C PRO A 53 7.91 -4.55 -11.45
N SER A 54 8.76 -3.56 -11.76
CA SER A 54 9.79 -3.06 -10.84
C SER A 54 9.21 -2.33 -9.64
N GLN A 55 8.18 -1.50 -9.85
CA GLN A 55 7.46 -0.82 -8.77
C GLN A 55 6.71 -1.82 -7.89
N LEU A 56 6.08 -2.84 -8.50
CA LEU A 56 5.37 -3.89 -7.78
C LEU A 56 6.32 -4.68 -6.87
N LYS A 57 7.45 -5.13 -7.43
CA LYS A 57 8.47 -5.85 -6.67
C LYS A 57 8.98 -5.01 -5.50
N LYS A 58 9.27 -3.72 -5.74
CA LYS A 58 9.70 -2.80 -4.68
C LYS A 58 8.66 -2.66 -3.57
N ALA A 59 7.39 -2.50 -3.91
CA ALA A 59 6.31 -2.39 -2.92
C ALA A 59 6.17 -3.66 -2.07
N GLN A 60 6.25 -4.83 -2.70
CA GLN A 60 6.20 -6.13 -2.02
C GLN A 60 7.40 -6.33 -1.09
N GLU A 61 8.61 -5.99 -1.52
CA GLU A 61 9.81 -6.04 -0.70
C GLU A 61 9.72 -5.09 0.51
N MET A 62 9.25 -3.86 0.30
CA MET A 62 9.04 -2.90 1.38
C MET A 62 8.00 -3.39 2.39
N ALA A 63 6.88 -3.97 1.93
CA ALA A 63 5.86 -4.53 2.79
C ALA A 63 6.38 -5.74 3.59
N LYS A 64 7.17 -6.62 2.96
CA LYS A 64 7.79 -7.77 3.63
C LYS A 64 8.81 -7.34 4.69
N ASN A 65 9.56 -6.28 4.44
CA ASN A 65 10.55 -5.74 5.37
C ASN A 65 9.94 -4.82 6.43
N TRP A 66 8.65 -4.49 6.31
CA TRP A 66 7.97 -3.64 7.28
C TRP A 66 7.72 -4.40 8.58
N ASN A 67 8.48 -4.05 9.61
CA ASN A 67 8.27 -4.57 10.95
C ASN A 67 7.99 -3.40 11.92
N PRO A 68 6.75 -3.23 12.40
CA PRO A 68 6.40 -2.14 13.31
C PRO A 68 6.91 -2.37 14.74
N LYS A 69 7.54 -3.52 15.02
CA LYS A 69 7.98 -3.96 16.36
C LYS A 69 9.49 -4.15 16.49
N LYS A 70 10.30 -3.62 15.57
CA LYS A 70 11.77 -3.64 15.69
C LYS A 70 12.29 -2.30 16.19
#